data_AF-A0AAW7YT16-F1
#
_entry.id   AF-A0AAW7YT16-F1
#
_cell.length_a   1.000
_cell.length_b   1.000
_cell.length_c   1.000
_cell.angle_alpha   90.00
_cell.angle_beta   90.00
_cell.angle_gamma   90.00
#
_symmetry.space_group_name_H-M   'P 1'
#
loop_
_entity.id
_entity.type
_entity.pdbx_description
1 polymer ?
#
loop_
_entity_poly.entity_id
_entity_poly.type
_entity_poly.pdbx_seq_one_letter_code
_entity_poly.pdbx_strand_id
1 'polypeptide(L)'
;MANTKTIKQIKMAKTKSENLNEFLLNFVHWEKIAKRLNYSKPSVFRIKKQLREHIDEEGEQEALYRMFTVSELNKLIDLYNDYIKHPEAYAKPKTKKELNIERQEKAIAKHMNDMKMDYKPTDRE
;
A
#
# COMPACT_ATOMS: atom_id res chain seq x y z
N MET A 1 33.37 -12.56 18.39
CA MET A 1 32.38 -13.61 18.05
C MET A 1 31.00 -13.00 18.21
N ALA A 2 30.25 -12.87 17.11
CA ALA A 2 28.96 -12.17 17.09
C ALA A 2 27.86 -13.06 17.67
N ASN A 3 27.12 -12.55 18.67
CA ASN A 3 25.90 -13.17 19.19
C ASN A 3 24.81 -13.15 18.10
N THR A 4 24.80 -14.15 17.22
CA THR A 4 23.65 -14.42 16.35
C THR A 4 22.53 -14.93 17.23
N LYS A 5 21.68 -14.01 17.69
CA LYS A 5 20.38 -14.35 18.29
C LYS A 5 19.62 -15.15 17.23
N THR A 6 19.64 -16.47 17.34
CA THR A 6 18.78 -17.37 16.60
C THR A 6 17.36 -17.14 17.09
N ILE A 7 16.74 -16.08 16.56
CA ILE A 7 15.33 -15.83 16.71
C ILE A 7 14.62 -17.07 16.15
N LYS A 8 13.81 -17.74 16.98
CA LYS A 8 13.01 -18.90 16.58
C LYS A 8 12.23 -18.51 15.32
N GLN A 9 12.64 -19.05 14.17
CA GLN A 9 11.96 -18.81 12.90
C GLN A 9 10.53 -19.34 13.04
N ILE A 10 9.54 -18.45 13.02
CA ILE A 10 8.15 -18.85 12.91
C ILE A 10 8.05 -19.52 11.54
N LYS A 11 7.88 -20.85 11.47
CA LYS A 11 7.72 -21.55 10.19
C LYS A 11 6.49 -20.97 9.46
N MET A 12 6.74 -20.03 8.55
CA MET A 12 5.75 -19.51 7.61
C MET A 12 5.79 -20.38 6.36
N ALA A 13 4.62 -20.68 5.81
CA ALA A 13 4.54 -21.31 4.50
C ALA A 13 5.06 -20.32 3.45
N LYS A 14 5.82 -20.81 2.47
CA LYS A 14 6.44 -19.99 1.41
C LYS A 14 5.44 -19.01 0.75
N THR A 15 4.25 -19.51 0.41
CA THR A 15 3.16 -18.72 -0.18
C THR A 15 2.66 -17.59 0.72
N LYS A 16 2.69 -17.77 2.05
CA LYS A 16 2.32 -16.70 3.00
C LYS A 16 3.38 -15.60 3.03
N SER A 17 4.65 -15.96 2.90
CA SER A 17 5.76 -14.99 2.84
C SER A 17 5.70 -14.17 1.56
N GLU A 18 5.49 -14.81 0.41
CA GLU A 18 5.30 -14.17 -0.90
C GLU A 18 4.14 -13.16 -0.86
N ASN A 19 2.96 -13.59 -0.41
CA ASN A 19 1.79 -12.72 -0.34
C ASN A 19 1.98 -11.53 0.62
N LEU A 20 2.69 -11.75 1.74
CA LEU A 20 2.97 -10.68 2.69
C LEU A 20 3.94 -9.67 2.09
N ASN A 21 5.00 -10.11 1.42
CA ASN A 21 5.95 -9.21 0.75
C ASN A 21 5.27 -8.41 -0.37
N GLU A 22 4.44 -9.06 -1.19
CA GLU A 22 3.69 -8.37 -2.24
C GLU A 22 2.73 -7.32 -1.64
N PHE A 23 2.04 -7.66 -0.55
CA PHE A 23 1.20 -6.73 0.19
C PHE A 23 1.99 -5.51 0.68
N LEU A 24 3.14 -5.74 1.34
CA LEU A 24 3.98 -4.69 1.91
C LEU A 24 4.57 -3.78 0.84
N LEU A 25 4.97 -4.31 -0.31
CA LEU A 25 5.59 -3.55 -1.38
C LEU A 25 4.54 -2.79 -2.20
N ASN A 26 3.48 -3.45 -2.65
CA ASN A 26 2.65 -2.97 -3.76
C ASN A 26 1.25 -2.50 -3.36
N PHE A 27 0.65 -3.11 -2.32
CA PHE A 27 -0.75 -2.86 -1.97
C PHE A 27 -0.90 -1.88 -0.81
N VAL A 28 -0.15 -2.07 0.27
CA VAL A 28 -0.32 -1.26 1.47
C VAL A 28 0.31 0.13 1.32
N HIS A 29 -0.48 1.14 1.69
CA HIS A 29 0.02 2.51 1.78
C HIS A 29 1.07 2.62 2.90
N TRP A 30 2.18 3.29 2.63
CA TRP A 30 3.32 3.44 3.55
C TRP A 30 2.90 4.03 4.91
N GLU A 31 1.87 4.86 4.95
CA GLU A 31 1.38 5.46 6.19
C GLU A 31 0.78 4.43 7.16
N LYS A 32 0.14 3.38 6.63
CA LYS A 32 -0.42 2.30 7.46
C LYS A 32 0.70 1.46 8.08
N ILE A 33 1.77 1.18 7.32
CA ILE A 33 2.98 0.52 7.85
C ILE A 33 3.62 1.40 8.93
N ALA A 34 3.83 2.69 8.63
CA ALA A 34 4.44 3.64 9.56
C ALA A 34 3.69 3.69 10.90
N LYS A 35 2.36 3.80 10.87
CA LYS A 35 1.51 3.80 12.07
C LYS A 35 1.61 2.48 12.85
N ARG A 36 1.57 1.34 12.16
CA ARG A 36 1.58 0.02 12.82
C ARG A 36 2.94 -0.30 13.46
N LEU A 37 4.03 0.10 12.81
CA LEU A 37 5.40 -0.13 13.30
C LEU A 37 5.94 1.00 14.17
N ASN A 38 5.20 2.10 14.32
CA ASN A 38 5.66 3.35 14.97
C ASN A 38 6.94 3.92 14.31
N TYR A 39 7.00 3.85 12.99
CA TYR A 39 8.15 4.29 12.19
C TYR A 39 7.90 5.65 11.54
N SER A 40 8.98 6.39 11.30
CA SER A 40 8.92 7.62 10.49
C SER A 40 8.70 7.29 9.01
N LYS A 41 8.07 8.22 8.27
CA LYS A 41 7.80 8.05 6.83
C LYS A 41 9.06 7.69 6.02
N PRO A 42 10.20 8.40 6.19
CA PRO A 42 11.42 8.08 5.45
C PRO A 42 11.95 6.67 5.75
N SER A 43 11.79 6.20 6.99
CA SER A 43 12.20 4.85 7.37
C SER A 43 11.40 3.78 6.64
N VAL A 44 10.09 3.97 6.43
CA VAL A 44 9.27 3.01 5.68
C VAL A 44 9.70 2.90 4.21
N PHE A 45 10.06 4.01 3.56
CA PHE A 45 10.58 3.96 2.19
C PHE A 45 11.92 3.21 2.10
N ARG A 46 12.83 3.49 3.04
CA ARG A 46 14.12 2.77 3.12
C ARG A 46 13.89 1.27 3.32
N ILE A 47 12.97 0.91 4.23
CA ILE A 47 12.60 -0.48 4.51
C ILE A 47 12.02 -1.18 3.29
N LYS A 48 11.12 -0.53 2.54
CA LYS A 48 10.60 -1.13 1.29
C LYS A 48 11.69 -1.39 0.27
N LYS A 49 12.67 -0.48 0.16
CA LYS A 49 13.82 -0.65 -0.73
C LYS A 49 14.69 -1.82 -0.28
N GLN A 50 15.08 -1.85 0.99
CA GLN A 50 15.91 -2.92 1.56
C GLN A 50 15.21 -4.29 1.50
N LEU A 51 13.90 -4.33 1.73
CA LEU A 51 13.12 -5.56 1.61
C LEU A 51 13.21 -6.13 0.20
N ARG A 52 13.14 -5.27 -0.82
CA ARG A 52 13.26 -5.71 -2.21
C ARG A 52 14.66 -6.25 -2.54
N GLU A 53 15.70 -5.55 -2.07
CA GLU A 53 17.08 -6.01 -2.22
C GLU A 53 17.29 -7.38 -1.55
N HIS A 54 16.78 -7.58 -0.33
CA HIS A 54 16.90 -8.86 0.36
C HIS A 54 16.06 -9.98 -0.26
N ILE A 55 14.90 -9.67 -0.85
CA ILE A 55 14.12 -10.67 -1.60
C ILE A 55 14.93 -11.18 -2.79
N ASP A 56 15.61 -10.28 -3.52
CA ASP A 56 16.42 -10.63 -4.69
C ASP A 56 17.68 -11.44 -4.29
N GLU A 57 18.28 -11.16 -3.13
CA GLU A 57 19.50 -11.82 -2.65
C GLU A 57 19.24 -13.18 -1.95
N GLU A 58 18.25 -13.24 -1.06
CA GLU A 58 18.08 -14.34 -0.09
C GLU A 58 16.74 -15.07 -0.25
N GLY A 59 15.81 -14.49 -1.01
CA GLY A 59 14.45 -14.99 -1.21
C GLY A 59 13.45 -14.45 -0.20
N GLU A 60 12.17 -14.63 -0.54
CA GLU A 60 11.00 -14.03 0.10
C GLU A 60 10.93 -14.20 1.62
N GLN A 61 11.19 -15.42 2.11
CA GLN A 61 11.04 -15.76 3.51
C GLN A 61 12.21 -15.26 4.36
N GLU A 62 13.44 -15.39 3.86
CA GLU A 62 14.63 -14.97 4.60
C GLU A 62 14.71 -13.45 4.69
N ALA A 63 14.33 -12.75 3.62
CA ALA A 63 14.24 -11.29 3.60
C ALA A 63 13.37 -10.73 4.74
N LEU A 64 12.21 -11.33 5.00
CA LEU A 64 11.32 -10.94 6.09
C LEU A 64 11.96 -11.13 7.47
N TYR A 65 12.65 -12.26 7.69
CA TYR A 65 13.29 -12.55 8.97
C TYR A 65 14.53 -11.69 9.23
N ARG A 66 15.26 -11.32 8.18
CA ARG A 66 16.41 -10.42 8.27
C ARG A 66 15.99 -8.99 8.56
N MET A 67 14.89 -8.54 7.95
CA MET A 67 14.39 -7.17 8.01
C MET A 67 13.62 -6.85 9.30
N PHE A 68 12.85 -7.80 9.82
CA PHE A 68 11.87 -7.54 10.87
C PHE A 68 12.04 -8.47 12.06
N THR A 69 11.85 -7.92 13.25
CA THR A 69 11.72 -8.72 14.47
C THR A 69 10.40 -9.50 14.47
N VAL A 70 10.32 -10.57 15.27
CA VAL A 70 9.07 -11.37 15.42
C VAL A 70 7.87 -10.50 15.81
N SER A 71 8.06 -9.50 16.68
CA SER A 71 6.99 -8.59 17.09
C SER A 71 6.49 -7.74 15.92
N GLU A 72 7.40 -7.26 15.07
CA GLU A 72 7.06 -6.46 13.90
C GLU A 72 6.39 -7.32 12.83
N LEU A 73 6.89 -8.54 12.60
CA LEU A 73 6.24 -9.50 11.70
C LEU A 73 4.80 -9.80 12.13
N ASN A 74 4.55 -10.03 13.43
CA ASN A 74 3.18 -10.23 13.92
C ASN A 74 2.29 -9.01 13.63
N LYS A 75 2.80 -7.80 13.85
CA LYS A 75 2.06 -6.56 13.56
C LYS A 75 1.76 -6.39 12.06
N LEU A 76 2.68 -6.79 11.18
CA LEU A 76 2.51 -6.74 9.74
C LEU A 76 1.56 -7.83 9.23
N ILE A 77 1.61 -9.02 9.84
CA ILE A 77 0.65 -10.10 9.58
C ILE A 77 -0.76 -9.68 9.99
N ASP A 78 -0.94 -9.01 11.13
CA ASP A 78 -2.24 -8.45 11.51
C ASP A 78 -2.73 -7.45 10.48
N LEU A 79 -1.85 -6.59 9.98
CA LEU A 79 -2.18 -5.59 8.96
C LEU A 79 -2.58 -6.26 7.63
N TYR A 80 -1.92 -7.36 7.27
CA TYR A 80 -2.25 -8.17 6.10
C TYR A 80 -3.59 -8.91 6.28
N ASN A 81 -3.85 -9.45 7.47
CA ASN A 81 -5.13 -10.10 7.78
C ASN A 81 -6.29 -9.09 7.76
N ASP A 82 -6.05 -7.86 8.21
CA ASP A 82 -7.02 -6.76 8.11
C ASP A 82 -7.29 -6.41 6.65
N TYR A 83 -6.26 -6.39 5.80
CA TYR A 83 -6.43 -6.23 4.35
C TYR A 83 -7.26 -7.36 3.71
N ILE A 84 -7.03 -8.63 4.08
CA ILE A 84 -7.82 -9.76 3.59
C ILE A 84 -9.30 -9.60 3.98
N LYS A 85 -9.57 -9.14 5.21
CA LYS A 85 -10.94 -8.95 5.71
C LYS A 85 -11.63 -7.72 5.11
N HIS A 86 -10.87 -6.65 4.87
CA HIS A 86 -11.39 -5.36 4.45
C HIS A 86 -10.58 -4.77 3.28
N PRO A 87 -10.58 -5.41 2.09
CA PRO A 87 -9.75 -4.96 0.97
C PRO A 87 -10.11 -3.53 0.51
N GLU A 88 -11.38 -3.13 0.64
CA GLU A 88 -11.88 -1.80 0.29
C GLU A 88 -11.16 -0.67 1.05
N ALA A 89 -10.81 -0.91 2.33
CA ALA A 89 -10.12 0.08 3.16
C ALA A 89 -8.66 0.32 2.75
N TYR A 90 -8.12 -0.51 1.84
CA TYR A 90 -6.76 -0.45 1.33
C TYR A 90 -6.73 -0.18 -0.18
N ALA A 91 -7.88 -0.01 -0.82
CA ALA A 91 -7.96 0.44 -2.20
C ALA A 91 -7.21 1.78 -2.34
N LYS A 92 -6.41 1.91 -3.39
CA LYS A 92 -5.67 3.14 -3.66
C LYS A 92 -6.69 4.28 -3.80
N PRO A 93 -6.52 5.41 -3.10
CA PRO A 93 -7.42 6.54 -3.25
C PRO A 93 -7.44 6.94 -4.73
N LYS A 94 -8.64 7.09 -5.31
CA LYS A 94 -8.85 7.54 -6.69
C LYS A 94 -7.95 8.73 -6.96
N THR A 95 -7.19 8.68 -8.05
CA THR A 95 -6.21 9.73 -8.32
C THR A 95 -6.93 11.07 -8.54
N LYS A 96 -6.28 12.19 -8.17
CA LYS A 96 -6.85 13.54 -8.33
C LYS A 96 -7.34 13.85 -9.75
N LYS A 97 -6.89 13.11 -10.77
CA LYS A 97 -7.36 13.25 -12.16
C LYS A 97 -8.82 12.79 -12.32
N GLU A 98 -9.20 11.67 -11.72
CA GLU A 98 -10.58 11.15 -11.77
C GLU A 98 -11.55 12.03 -10.96
N LEU A 99 -11.13 12.48 -9.78
CA LEU A 99 -11.90 13.43 -8.95
C LEU A 99 -12.05 14.82 -9.61
N ASN A 100 -11.14 15.20 -10.51
CA ASN A 100 -11.22 16.48 -11.22
C ASN A 100 -12.24 16.44 -12.36
N ILE A 101 -12.42 15.32 -13.06
CA ILE A 101 -13.40 15.24 -14.16
C ILE A 101 -14.81 15.44 -13.61
N GLU A 102 -15.20 14.74 -12.55
CA GLU A 102 -16.54 14.91 -11.94
C GLU A 102 -16.77 16.33 -11.40
N ARG A 103 -15.73 16.96 -10.84
CA ARG A 103 -15.81 18.35 -10.36
C ARG A 103 -15.85 19.35 -11.50
N GLN A 104 -15.13 19.10 -12.58
CA GLN A 104 -15.16 19.91 -13.80
C GLN A 104 -16.51 19.79 -14.49
N GLU A 105 -17.07 18.59 -14.61
CA GLU A 105 -18.42 18.37 -15.16
C GLU A 105 -19.49 19.08 -14.34
N LYS A 106 -19.42 19.01 -13.00
CA LYS A 106 -20.34 19.76 -12.13
C LYS A 106 -20.15 21.27 -12.24
N ALA A 107 -18.92 21.76 -12.36
CA ALA A 107 -18.64 23.19 -12.55
C ALA A 107 -19.13 23.68 -13.93
N ILE A 108 -18.89 22.90 -14.99
CA ILE A 108 -19.37 23.18 -16.35
C ILE A 108 -20.90 23.18 -16.37
N ALA A 109 -21.55 22.16 -15.80
CA ALA A 109 -23.01 22.10 -15.70
C ALA A 109 -23.59 23.30 -14.95
N LYS A 110 -22.96 23.72 -13.84
CA LYS A 110 -23.38 24.91 -13.09
C LYS A 110 -23.20 26.19 -13.92
N HIS A 111 -22.07 26.37 -14.58
CA HIS A 111 -21.83 27.53 -15.44
C HIS A 111 -22.76 27.57 -16.67
N MET A 112 -23.10 26.42 -17.26
CA MET A 112 -24.05 26.34 -18.38
C MET A 112 -25.48 26.68 -17.94
N ASN A 113 -25.88 26.24 -16.74
CA ASN A 113 -27.19 26.52 -16.16
C ASN A 113 -27.32 28.00 -15.73
N ASP A 114 -26.26 28.57 -15.13
CA ASP A 114 -26.19 30.00 -14.77
C ASP A 114 -26.23 30.91 -16.01
N MET A 115 -25.73 30.44 -17.15
CA MET A 115 -25.81 31.16 -18.43
C MET A 115 -27.11 30.92 -19.21
N LYS A 116 -28.07 30.14 -18.68
CA LYS A 116 -29.33 29.76 -19.35
C LYS A 116 -29.14 29.21 -20.78
N MET A 117 -28.07 28.45 -21.00
CA MET A 117 -27.80 27.82 -22.29
C MET A 117 -28.14 26.34 -22.21
N ASP A 118 -29.12 25.90 -22.98
CA ASP A 118 -29.47 24.48 -23.14
C ASP A 118 -28.39 23.80 -23.99
N TYR A 119 -27.48 23.08 -23.34
CA TYR A 119 -26.46 22.30 -24.04
C TYR A 119 -27.12 21.12 -24.78
N LYS A 120 -27.06 21.15 -26.12
CA LYS A 120 -27.41 19.99 -26.95
C LYS A 120 -26.12 19.26 -27.35
N PRO A 121 -26.02 17.94 -27.15
CA PRO A 121 -24.82 17.16 -27.45
C PRO A 121 -24.38 17.13 -28.92
N THR A 122 -25.10 17.80 -29.82
CA THR A 122 -24.85 17.85 -31.27
C THR A 122 -23.81 18.88 -31.69
N ASP A 123 -23.36 19.78 -30.82
CA ASP A 123 -22.41 20.85 -31.17
C ASP A 123 -20.93 20.39 -31.15
N ARG A 124 -20.69 19.07 -31.28
CA ARG A 124 -19.36 18.43 -31.23
C ARG A 124 -18.93 17.82 -32.57
N GLU A 125 -19.59 18.16 -33.68
CA GLU A 125 -19.14 17.81 -35.04
C GLU A 125 -18.00 18.70 -35.53
#